data_AF-A0A857C505-F1
#
_entry.id   AF-A0A857C505-F1
#
_cell.length_a   1.000
_cell.length_b   1.000
_cell.length_c   1.000
_cell.angle_alpha   90.00
_cell.angle_beta   90.00
_cell.angle_gamma   90.00
#
_symmetry.space_group_name_H-M   'P 1'
#
loop_
_entity.id
_entity.type
_entity.pdbx_description
1 polymer ?
#
loop_
_entity_poly.entity_id
_entity_poly.type
_entity_poly.pdbx_seq_one_letter_code
_entity_poly.pdbx_strand_id
1 'polypeptide(L)'
;MLRLLLLRHAKSDWGHPGLSDFQRPLNERGRQAAPEVGAHMARHGLQPSRILCSTAQRTRETLAALLPALAGETDIRLTRALYDESDLDYLKIIRSHGGTARSLLVVGHNPATQDTALSLIGTGNPALREAIAAKYPTAALSVIDFDAADWSAVEPGSGRVVAYCLPRHLAATTSMSALPEAANDGTPAQDR
;
A
#
# COMPACT_ATOMS: atom_id res chain seq x y z
N MET A 1 -7.37 -17.22 -1.07
CA MET A 1 -6.47 -16.09 -1.36
C MET A 1 -6.81 -14.90 -0.48
N LEU A 2 -5.81 -14.37 0.22
CA LEU A 2 -5.87 -13.12 0.98
C LEU A 2 -4.96 -12.08 0.30
N ARG A 3 -5.29 -10.80 0.44
CA ARG A 3 -4.51 -9.69 -0.11
C ARG A 3 -4.18 -8.67 0.96
N LEU A 4 -2.90 -8.43 1.20
CA LEU A 4 -2.39 -7.38 2.07
C LEU A 4 -1.99 -6.17 1.22
N LEU A 5 -2.55 -5.02 1.58
CA LEU A 5 -2.15 -3.70 1.13
C LEU A 5 -1.36 -3.08 2.27
N LEU A 6 -0.08 -2.81 2.06
CA LEU A 6 0.77 -2.28 3.11
C LEU A 6 1.18 -0.85 2.76
N LEU A 7 0.71 0.13 3.53
CA LEU A 7 0.91 1.55 3.24
C LEU A 7 1.71 2.21 4.36
N ARG A 8 2.86 2.78 4.01
CA ARG A 8 3.51 3.75 4.90
C ARG A 8 2.76 5.08 4.82
N HIS A 9 2.53 5.73 5.95
CA HIS A 9 1.93 7.07 5.98
C HIS A 9 2.57 8.06 4.99
N ALA A 10 1.77 9.02 4.52
CA ALA A 10 2.24 10.09 3.65
C ALA A 10 3.17 11.07 4.39
N LYS A 11 3.86 11.93 3.65
CA LYS A 11 4.93 12.76 4.21
C LYS A 11 4.38 13.70 5.32
N SER A 12 4.97 13.62 6.51
CA SER A 12 4.63 14.47 7.66
C SER A 12 5.58 15.66 7.82
N ASP A 13 5.15 16.65 8.60
CA ASP A 13 5.99 17.76 9.05
C ASP A 13 6.20 17.77 10.56
N TRP A 14 7.16 18.57 11.01
CA TRP A 14 7.25 19.03 12.40
C TRP A 14 6.43 20.30 12.58
N GLY A 15 5.14 20.25 12.20
CA GLY A 15 4.28 21.38 11.88
C GLY A 15 4.30 22.59 12.83
N HIS A 16 4.66 22.40 14.11
CA HIS A 16 4.97 23.48 15.05
C HIS A 16 6.05 23.04 16.08
N PRO A 17 6.88 23.96 16.59
CA PRO A 17 7.70 23.71 17.77
C PRO A 17 6.81 23.29 18.95
N GLY A 18 7.07 22.13 19.56
CA GLY A 18 6.37 21.64 20.75
C GLY A 18 5.37 20.51 20.52
N LEU A 19 5.10 20.09 19.27
CA LEU A 19 4.30 18.88 19.02
C LEU A 19 5.13 17.62 19.28
N SER A 20 4.52 16.64 19.95
CA SER A 20 5.09 15.28 20.05
C SER A 20 5.11 14.60 18.68
N ASP A 21 5.99 13.60 18.48
CA ASP A 21 6.05 12.86 17.20
C ASP A 21 4.68 12.29 16.80
N PHE A 22 3.94 11.77 17.79
CA PHE A 22 2.62 11.18 17.60
C PHE A 22 1.58 12.16 17.02
N GLN A 23 1.72 13.45 17.32
CA GLN A 23 0.81 14.53 16.90
C GLN A 23 1.27 15.24 15.62
N ARG A 24 2.32 14.74 14.96
CA ARG A 24 2.79 15.36 13.72
C ARG A 24 1.75 15.21 12.60
N PRO A 25 1.28 16.32 12.00
CA PRO A 25 0.38 16.26 10.85
C PRO A 25 1.12 15.90 9.56
N LEU A 26 0.38 15.61 8.51
CA LEU A 26 0.90 15.63 7.15
C LEU A 26 1.43 17.03 6.80
N ASN A 27 2.45 17.07 5.95
CA ASN A 27 2.81 18.30 5.26
C ASN A 27 2.04 18.43 3.95
N GLU A 28 2.25 19.54 3.24
CA GLU A 28 1.57 19.80 1.97
C GLU A 28 1.78 18.69 0.93
N ARG A 29 3.02 18.20 0.77
CA ARG A 29 3.33 17.09 -0.14
C ARG A 29 2.60 15.80 0.27
N GLY A 30 2.48 15.55 1.58
CA GLY A 30 1.73 14.41 2.09
C GLY A 30 0.23 14.50 1.80
N ARG A 31 -0.35 15.70 1.97
CA ARG A 31 -1.76 15.97 1.65
C ARG A 31 -2.08 15.85 0.16
N GLN A 32 -1.12 16.13 -0.71
CA GLN A 32 -1.25 15.92 -2.17
C GLN A 32 -1.08 14.45 -2.56
N ALA A 33 -0.10 13.75 -1.99
CA ALA A 33 0.21 12.37 -2.35
C ALA A 33 -0.83 11.36 -1.87
N ALA A 34 -1.44 11.55 -0.69
CA ALA A 34 -2.36 10.56 -0.12
C ALA A 34 -3.62 10.34 -0.99
N PRO A 35 -4.32 11.39 -1.51
CA PRO A 35 -5.41 11.20 -2.46
C PRO A 35 -5.00 10.47 -3.75
N GLU A 36 -3.78 10.71 -4.27
CA GLU A 36 -3.28 10.02 -5.46
C GLU A 36 -3.11 8.51 -5.23
N VAL A 37 -2.67 8.10 -4.03
CA VAL A 37 -2.62 6.69 -3.63
C VAL A 37 -4.03 6.11 -3.58
N GLY A 38 -5.01 6.84 -3.05
CA GLY A 38 -6.42 6.41 -3.01
C GLY A 38 -6.99 6.23 -4.42
N ALA A 39 -6.77 7.21 -5.30
CA ALA A 39 -7.18 7.13 -6.70
C ALA A 39 -6.49 5.99 -7.45
N HIS A 40 -5.21 5.73 -7.17
CA HIS A 40 -4.50 4.57 -7.73
C HIS A 40 -5.11 3.25 -7.24
N MET A 41 -5.42 3.13 -5.95
CA MET A 41 -6.10 1.97 -5.40
C MET A 41 -7.44 1.73 -6.08
N ALA A 42 -8.26 2.78 -6.24
CA ALA A 42 -9.55 2.69 -6.92
C ALA A 42 -9.42 2.22 -8.38
N ARG A 43 -8.51 2.83 -9.16
CA ARG A 43 -8.25 2.47 -10.55
C ARG A 43 -7.80 1.03 -10.75
N HIS A 44 -7.25 0.39 -9.73
CA HIS A 44 -6.73 -0.98 -9.80
C HIS A 44 -7.58 -1.98 -8.99
N GLY A 45 -8.78 -1.57 -8.55
CA GLY A 45 -9.67 -2.42 -7.78
C GLY A 45 -9.10 -2.85 -6.42
N LEU A 46 -8.15 -2.10 -5.86
CA LEU A 46 -7.58 -2.35 -4.54
C LEU A 46 -8.50 -1.79 -3.45
N GLN A 47 -9.61 -2.48 -3.23
CA GLN A 47 -10.68 -2.09 -2.30
C GLN A 47 -10.61 -2.97 -1.03
N PRO A 48 -9.94 -2.52 0.06
CA PRO A 48 -9.86 -3.29 1.29
C PRO A 48 -11.22 -3.33 2.00
N SER A 49 -11.62 -4.52 2.48
CA SER A 49 -12.82 -4.67 3.32
C SER A 49 -12.51 -4.46 4.80
N ARG A 50 -11.22 -4.38 5.17
CA ARG A 50 -10.73 -3.99 6.50
C ARG A 50 -9.50 -3.12 6.41
N ILE A 51 -9.41 -2.13 7.29
CA ILE A 51 -8.26 -1.24 7.45
C ILE A 51 -7.78 -1.29 8.89
N LEU A 52 -6.50 -1.55 9.11
CA LEU A 52 -5.81 -1.30 10.37
C LEU A 52 -4.97 -0.03 10.20
N CYS A 53 -5.23 0.98 11.02
CA CYS A 53 -4.51 2.24 10.93
C CYS A 53 -3.92 2.61 12.27
N SER A 54 -2.65 3.01 12.28
CA SER A 54 -2.06 3.59 13.48
C SER A 54 -2.84 4.82 13.96
N THR A 55 -2.94 5.00 15.27
CA THR A 55 -3.62 6.13 15.90
C THR A 55 -2.87 7.46 15.77
N ALA A 56 -1.62 7.46 15.29
CA ALA A 56 -0.85 8.68 15.08
C ALA A 56 -1.54 9.63 14.08
N GLN A 57 -1.33 10.94 14.23
CA GLN A 57 -2.06 11.93 13.45
C GLN A 57 -1.79 11.79 11.94
N ARG A 58 -0.52 11.69 11.52
CA ARG A 58 -0.12 11.48 10.12
C ARG A 58 -0.74 10.23 9.45
N THR A 59 -0.93 9.14 10.18
CA THR A 59 -1.56 7.91 9.62
C THR A 59 -3.06 8.09 9.48
N ARG A 60 -3.71 8.71 10.46
CA ARG A 60 -5.14 9.05 10.38
C ARG A 60 -5.45 10.04 9.25
N GLU A 61 -4.63 11.07 9.09
CA GLU A 61 -4.76 12.02 7.98
C GLU A 61 -4.48 11.36 6.62
N THR A 62 -3.50 10.45 6.55
CA THR A 62 -3.26 9.65 5.33
C THR A 62 -4.51 8.83 5.01
N LEU A 63 -5.07 8.10 5.98
CA LEU A 63 -6.28 7.31 5.80
C LEU A 63 -7.46 8.17 5.36
N ALA A 64 -7.72 9.28 6.04
CA ALA A 64 -8.83 10.18 5.72
C ALA A 64 -8.79 10.66 4.26
N ALA A 65 -7.58 10.89 3.72
CA ALA A 65 -7.40 11.29 2.33
C ALA A 65 -7.59 10.15 1.31
N LEU A 66 -7.50 8.88 1.73
CA LEU A 66 -7.78 7.71 0.88
C LEU A 66 -9.28 7.40 0.78
N LEU A 67 -10.01 7.59 1.88
CA LEU A 67 -11.41 7.15 2.03
C LEU A 67 -12.34 7.60 0.89
N PRO A 68 -12.26 8.82 0.34
CA PRO A 68 -13.13 9.24 -0.76
C PRO A 68 -13.01 8.39 -2.04
N ALA A 69 -11.89 7.68 -2.22
CA ALA A 69 -11.67 6.81 -3.38
C ALA A 69 -12.07 5.34 -3.11
N LEU A 70 -12.43 5.00 -1.88
CA LEU A 70 -12.86 3.65 -1.51
C LEU A 70 -14.38 3.54 -1.65
N ALA A 71 -14.85 2.61 -2.47
CA ALA A 71 -16.25 2.55 -2.91
C ALA A 71 -17.11 1.55 -2.11
N GLY A 72 -16.57 0.91 -1.08
CA GLY A 72 -17.24 -0.15 -0.32
C GLY A 72 -17.25 0.10 1.18
N GLU A 73 -18.11 -0.65 1.89
CA GLU A 73 -18.07 -0.70 3.35
C GLU A 73 -16.73 -1.28 3.82
N THR A 74 -16.08 -0.58 4.75
CA THR A 74 -14.77 -0.96 5.26
C THR A 74 -14.80 -0.97 6.79
N ASP A 75 -14.42 -2.09 7.41
CA ASP A 75 -14.17 -2.15 8.85
C ASP A 75 -12.83 -1.43 9.16
N ILE A 76 -12.91 -0.21 9.68
CA ILE A 76 -11.75 0.60 10.04
C ILE A 76 -11.45 0.43 11.54
N ARG A 77 -10.24 -0.06 11.84
CA ARG A 77 -9.76 -0.23 13.21
C ARG A 77 -8.52 0.61 13.45
N LEU A 78 -8.64 1.57 14.35
CA LEU A 78 -7.50 2.34 14.83
C LEU A 78 -6.79 1.55 15.94
N THR A 79 -5.48 1.35 15.82
CA THR A 79 -4.70 0.65 16.84
C THR A 79 -3.41 1.38 17.17
N ARG A 80 -3.15 1.54 18.47
CA ARG A 80 -1.91 2.16 18.96
C ARG A 80 -0.70 1.25 18.74
N ALA A 81 -0.90 -0.07 18.73
CA ALA A 81 0.16 -1.06 18.50
C ALA A 81 0.95 -0.81 17.22
N LEU A 82 0.30 -0.35 16.13
CA LEU A 82 1.00 0.00 14.88
C LEU A 82 1.99 1.17 15.04
N TYR A 83 1.81 2.04 16.04
CA TYR A 83 2.76 3.09 16.42
C TYR A 83 3.78 2.57 17.43
N ASP A 84 3.33 1.94 18.51
CA ASP A 84 4.22 1.53 19.61
C ASP A 84 5.19 0.41 19.17
N GLU A 85 4.81 -0.42 18.20
CA GLU A 85 5.63 -1.50 17.62
C GLU A 85 6.24 -1.11 16.25
N SER A 86 6.40 0.18 15.96
CA SER A 86 6.91 0.65 14.65
C SER A 86 8.36 0.28 14.35
N ASP A 87 9.10 -0.22 15.34
CA ASP A 87 10.49 -0.67 15.24
C ASP A 87 10.62 -2.20 15.03
N LEU A 88 9.49 -2.93 14.98
CA LEU A 88 9.42 -4.37 14.72
C LEU A 88 8.77 -4.65 13.35
N ASP A 89 8.08 -5.78 13.17
CA ASP A 89 7.16 -6.01 12.05
C ASP A 89 5.70 -6.06 12.54
N TYR A 90 4.75 -6.02 11.61
CA TYR A 90 3.32 -6.03 11.89
C TYR A 90 2.68 -7.42 11.78
N LEU A 91 3.44 -8.51 11.64
CA LEU A 91 2.89 -9.86 11.42
C LEU A 91 1.92 -10.28 12.53
N LYS A 92 2.30 -10.06 13.79
CA LYS A 92 1.43 -10.36 14.95
C LYS A 92 0.13 -9.56 14.92
N ILE A 93 0.21 -8.28 14.56
CA ILE A 93 -0.95 -7.40 14.46
C ILE A 93 -1.86 -7.87 13.32
N ILE A 94 -1.28 -8.19 12.15
CA ILE A 94 -2.00 -8.70 10.97
C ILE A 94 -2.72 -10.02 11.30
N ARG A 95 -2.03 -11.00 11.89
CA ARG A 95 -2.62 -12.29 12.30
C ARG A 95 -3.79 -12.10 13.26
N SER A 96 -3.62 -11.22 14.25
CA SER A 96 -4.60 -11.04 15.33
C SER A 96 -5.81 -10.20 14.91
N HIS A 97 -5.62 -9.23 14.01
CA HIS A 97 -6.65 -8.22 13.70
C HIS A 97 -7.15 -8.26 12.25
N GLY A 98 -6.57 -9.09 11.37
CA GLY A 98 -7.03 -9.24 9.99
C GLY A 98 -8.44 -9.80 9.87
N GLY A 99 -8.89 -10.60 10.85
CA GLY A 99 -10.27 -11.12 10.91
C GLY A 99 -10.65 -11.96 9.69
N THR A 100 -11.87 -11.77 9.18
CA THR A 100 -12.38 -12.49 8.00
C THR A 100 -12.16 -11.73 6.68
N ALA A 101 -11.46 -10.60 6.71
CA ALA A 101 -11.28 -9.75 5.54
C ALA A 101 -10.44 -10.46 4.47
N ARG A 102 -10.91 -10.52 3.22
CA ARG A 102 -10.11 -11.04 2.11
C ARG A 102 -9.06 -10.05 1.63
N SER A 103 -9.33 -8.75 1.76
CA SER A 103 -8.36 -7.69 1.51
C SER A 103 -8.21 -6.80 2.74
N LEU A 104 -6.99 -6.70 3.23
CA LEU A 104 -6.61 -5.95 4.42
C LEU A 104 -5.66 -4.83 4.02
N LEU A 105 -5.96 -3.60 4.41
CA LEU A 105 -5.00 -2.49 4.35
C LEU A 105 -4.43 -2.20 5.73
N VAL A 106 -3.11 -2.06 5.81
CA VAL A 106 -2.41 -1.57 7.01
C VAL A 106 -1.78 -0.22 6.70
N VAL A 107 -2.12 0.80 7.48
CA VAL A 107 -1.54 2.15 7.39
C VAL A 107 -0.64 2.38 8.60
N GLY A 108 0.68 2.33 8.37
CA GLY A 108 1.69 2.28 9.42
C GLY A 108 2.91 3.18 9.18
N HIS A 109 4.01 2.83 9.85
CA HIS A 109 5.25 3.59 9.92
C HIS A 109 6.43 2.74 9.46
N ASN A 110 7.52 3.40 9.08
CA ASN A 110 8.80 2.73 8.94
C ASN A 110 9.57 2.81 10.27
N PRO A 111 10.44 1.83 10.56
CA PRO A 111 10.85 0.74 9.67
C PRO A 111 9.82 -0.39 9.48
N ALA A 112 8.89 -0.59 10.42
CA ALA A 112 8.02 -1.78 10.46
C ALA A 112 7.24 -2.11 9.19
N THR A 113 6.76 -1.11 8.44
CA THR A 113 6.08 -1.34 7.17
C THR A 113 7.02 -2.03 6.18
N GLN A 114 8.26 -1.57 6.04
CA GLN A 114 9.23 -2.19 5.14
C GLN A 114 9.62 -3.58 5.62
N ASP A 115 9.89 -3.74 6.91
CA ASP A 115 10.32 -5.01 7.49
C ASP A 115 9.23 -6.08 7.39
N THR A 116 7.96 -5.69 7.58
CA THR A 116 6.81 -6.56 7.34
C THR A 116 6.75 -7.03 5.89
N ALA A 117 6.93 -6.13 4.92
CA ALA A 117 6.92 -6.52 3.50
C ALA A 117 8.07 -7.50 3.20
N LEU A 118 9.28 -7.21 3.67
CA LEU A 118 10.45 -8.05 3.44
C LEU A 118 10.34 -9.42 4.11
N SER A 119 9.81 -9.48 5.33
CA SER A 119 9.59 -10.72 6.08
C SER A 119 8.55 -11.62 5.39
N LEU A 120 7.49 -11.03 4.83
CA LEU A 120 6.38 -11.81 4.26
C LEU A 120 6.59 -12.24 2.81
N ILE A 121 7.35 -11.50 2.00
CA ILE A 121 7.49 -11.79 0.56
C ILE A 121 8.53 -12.89 0.32
N GLY A 122 8.09 -14.07 -0.14
CA GLY A 122 8.98 -15.13 -0.63
C GLY A 122 9.04 -15.24 -2.16
N THR A 123 7.97 -14.85 -2.85
CA THR A 123 7.83 -15.01 -4.31
C THR A 123 7.33 -13.73 -5.00
N GLY A 124 7.29 -13.71 -6.32
CA GLY A 124 6.89 -12.56 -7.14
C GLY A 124 8.07 -11.93 -7.90
N ASN A 125 7.81 -10.81 -8.57
CA ASN A 125 8.80 -10.17 -9.44
C ASN A 125 10.07 -9.75 -8.65
N PRO A 126 11.27 -10.24 -9.01
CA PRO A 126 12.51 -9.91 -8.32
C PRO A 126 12.82 -8.40 -8.25
N ALA A 127 12.50 -7.65 -9.30
CA ALA A 127 12.73 -6.21 -9.33
C ALA A 127 11.85 -5.45 -8.32
N LEU A 128 10.62 -5.91 -8.07
CA LEU A 128 9.76 -5.33 -7.03
C LEU A 128 10.34 -5.61 -5.64
N ARG A 129 10.85 -6.83 -5.42
CA ARG A 129 11.48 -7.22 -4.15
C ARG A 129 12.73 -6.38 -3.86
N GLU A 130 13.58 -6.21 -4.87
CA GLU A 130 14.77 -5.36 -4.78
C GLU A 130 14.41 -3.91 -4.50
N ALA A 131 13.39 -3.37 -5.19
CA ALA A 131 12.92 -2.00 -4.96
C ALA A 131 12.36 -1.80 -3.53
N ILE A 132 11.61 -2.76 -2.99
CA ILE A 132 11.11 -2.73 -1.61
C ILE A 132 12.28 -2.81 -0.62
N ALA A 133 13.27 -3.68 -0.86
CA ALA A 133 14.44 -3.82 -0.01
C ALA A 133 15.30 -2.54 0.00
N ALA A 134 15.45 -1.90 -1.15
CA ALA A 134 16.22 -0.67 -1.28
C ALA A 134 15.61 0.48 -0.47
N LYS A 135 14.28 0.69 -0.55
CA LYS A 135 13.61 1.77 0.19
C LYS A 135 12.10 1.64 0.21
N TYR A 136 11.48 1.99 1.34
CA TYR A 136 10.03 2.19 1.48
C TYR A 136 9.67 3.64 1.85
N PRO A 137 9.60 4.58 0.88
CA PRO A 137 9.35 5.99 1.16
C PRO A 137 7.91 6.24 1.64
N THR A 138 7.66 7.44 2.17
CA THR A 138 6.32 7.88 2.60
C THR A 138 5.30 7.72 1.47
N ALA A 139 4.08 7.28 1.81
CA ALA A 139 3.00 6.96 0.87
C ALA A 139 3.30 5.84 -0.15
N ALA A 140 4.38 5.06 0.03
CA ALA A 140 4.58 3.85 -0.75
C ALA A 140 3.59 2.75 -0.34
N LEU A 141 3.09 2.02 -1.33
CA LEU A 141 2.10 0.96 -1.17
C LEU A 141 2.64 -0.33 -1.80
N SER A 142 2.67 -1.42 -1.05
CA SER A 142 2.92 -2.76 -1.60
C SER A 142 1.63 -3.58 -1.56
N VAL A 143 1.49 -4.47 -2.54
CA VAL A 143 0.38 -5.42 -2.66
C VAL A 143 0.97 -6.82 -2.60
N ILE A 144 0.55 -7.59 -1.61
CA ILE A 144 1.08 -8.94 -1.34
C ILE A 144 -0.10 -9.89 -1.26
N ASP A 145 -0.09 -10.93 -2.10
CA ASP A 145 -1.10 -11.99 -2.09
C ASP A 145 -0.59 -13.21 -1.33
N PHE A 146 -1.50 -13.86 -0.59
CA PHE A 146 -1.22 -15.07 0.17
C PHE A 146 -2.19 -16.18 -0.24
N ASP A 147 -1.66 -17.38 -0.40
CA ASP A 147 -2.46 -18.60 -0.47
C ASP A 147 -2.66 -19.18 0.94
N ALA A 148 -3.43 -18.46 1.74
CA ALA A 148 -3.78 -18.83 3.11
C ALA A 148 -5.31 -18.85 3.29
N ALA A 149 -5.77 -19.68 4.22
CA ALA A 149 -7.19 -19.77 4.56
C ALA A 149 -7.68 -18.49 5.26
N ASP A 150 -6.91 -18.03 6.25
CA ASP A 150 -7.15 -16.83 7.04
C ASP A 150 -5.82 -16.16 7.46
N TRP A 151 -5.92 -14.99 8.07
CA TRP A 151 -4.74 -14.18 8.43
C TRP A 151 -3.84 -14.83 9.47
N SER A 152 -4.36 -15.70 10.34
CA SER A 152 -3.56 -16.36 11.38
C SER A 152 -2.56 -17.35 10.80
N ALA A 153 -2.83 -17.89 9.60
CA ALA A 153 -1.98 -18.82 8.87
C ALA A 153 -0.94 -18.15 7.95
N VAL A 154 -0.87 -16.82 7.91
CA VAL A 154 0.13 -16.10 7.10
C VAL A 154 1.50 -16.24 7.75
N GLU A 155 2.44 -16.93 7.09
CA GLU A 155 3.81 -17.17 7.56
C GLU A 155 4.85 -16.27 6.87
N PRO A 156 6.02 -16.03 7.50
CA PRO A 156 7.16 -15.43 6.81
C PRO A 156 7.47 -16.14 5.48
N GLY A 157 7.78 -15.37 4.44
CA GLY A 157 8.06 -15.87 3.10
C GLY A 157 6.87 -16.50 2.35
N SER A 158 5.67 -16.55 2.92
CA SER A 158 4.49 -17.17 2.27
C SER A 158 3.81 -16.26 1.22
N GLY A 159 4.16 -14.97 1.21
CA GLY A 159 3.57 -13.96 0.35
C GLY A 159 4.18 -13.89 -1.04
N ARG A 160 3.35 -13.58 -2.03
CA ARG A 160 3.75 -13.19 -3.38
C ARG A 160 3.56 -11.69 -3.56
N VAL A 161 4.63 -10.96 -3.86
CA VAL A 161 4.49 -9.53 -4.23
C VAL A 161 3.86 -9.41 -5.61
N VAL A 162 2.81 -8.59 -5.70
CA VAL A 162 2.03 -8.34 -6.91
C VAL A 162 2.34 -6.97 -7.49
N ALA A 163 2.45 -5.96 -6.63
CA ALA A 163 2.73 -4.60 -7.03
C ALA A 163 3.48 -3.85 -5.93
N TYR A 164 4.25 -2.84 -6.35
CA TYR A 164 4.86 -1.87 -5.47
C TYR A 164 4.76 -0.47 -6.09
N CYS A 165 4.04 0.42 -5.42
CA CYS A 165 3.63 1.70 -5.95
C CYS A 165 4.31 2.81 -5.15
N LEU A 166 4.89 3.76 -5.88
CA LEU A 166 5.60 4.90 -5.32
C LEU A 166 4.86 6.19 -5.69
N PRO A 167 4.63 7.13 -4.75
CA PRO A 167 3.88 8.35 -5.03
C PRO A 167 4.39 9.13 -6.24
N ARG A 168 5.72 9.23 -6.39
CA ARG A 168 6.36 9.91 -7.53
C ARG A 168 6.00 9.34 -8.90
N HIS A 169 5.49 8.10 -8.97
CA HIS A 169 5.07 7.47 -10.22
C HIS A 169 3.56 7.61 -10.45
N LEU A 170 2.78 8.07 -9.45
CA LEU A 170 1.32 8.20 -9.55
C LEU A 170 0.91 9.50 -10.27
N ALA A 171 1.62 10.60 -9.99
CA ALA A 171 1.40 11.89 -10.64
C ALA A 171 1.69 11.89 -12.16
N ALA A 172 2.52 10.96 -12.64
CA ALA A 172 2.91 10.87 -14.05
C ALA A 172 1.84 10.25 -14.96
N THR A 173 0.81 9.60 -14.40
CA THR A 173 -0.18 8.85 -15.20
C THR A 173 -1.30 9.72 -15.79
N THR A 174 -1.39 11.01 -15.44
CA THR A 174 -2.42 11.91 -16.01
C THR A 174 -2.10 12.37 -17.44
N SER A 175 -0.93 12.02 -17.99
CA SER A 175 -0.54 12.39 -19.35
C SER A 175 0.28 11.30 -20.04
N MET A 176 -0.36 10.20 -20.44
CA MET A 176 0.13 9.38 -21.55
C MET A 176 -1.06 8.97 -22.42
N SER A 177 -1.17 9.66 -23.56
CA SER A 177 -1.88 9.19 -24.74
C SER A 177 -1.38 7.79 -25.13
N ALA A 178 -2.31 6.99 -25.65
CA ALA A 178 -2.09 5.64 -26.16
C ALA A 178 -0.74 5.47 -26.88
N LEU A 179 0.01 4.45 -26.48
CA LEU A 179 1.03 3.88 -27.36
C LEU A 179 0.30 3.20 -28.54
N PRO A 180 0.78 3.38 -29.79
CA PRO A 180 0.11 2.84 -30.95
C PRO A 180 0.23 1.31 -30.97
N GLU A 181 -0.88 0.65 -31.31
CA GLU A 181 -0.88 -0.75 -31.74
C GLU A 181 0.16 -0.95 -32.84
N ALA A 182 1.04 -1.93 -32.63
CA ALA A 182 1.89 -2.42 -33.70
C ALA A 182 1.00 -2.96 -34.82
N ALA A 183 1.05 -2.30 -35.97
CA ALA A 183 0.39 -2.74 -37.19
C ALA A 183 0.86 -4.17 -37.52
N ASN A 184 -0.06 -5.12 -37.38
CA ASN A 184 0.05 -6.44 -37.97
C ASN A 184 -0.28 -6.30 -39.46
N ASP A 185 0.74 -6.00 -40.27
CA ASP A 185 0.61 -5.99 -41.73
C ASP A 185 0.66 -7.45 -42.23
N GLY A 186 -0.46 -8.14 -42.00
CA GLY A 186 -0.73 -9.44 -42.60
C GLY A 186 -1.18 -9.23 -44.04
N THR A 187 -0.25 -9.36 -44.98
CA THR A 187 -0.56 -9.41 -46.42
C THR A 187 -1.29 -10.71 -46.76
N PRO A 188 -2.50 -10.69 -47.36
CA PRO A 188 -3.01 -11.81 -48.11
C PRO A 188 -2.74 -11.62 -49.62
N ALA A 189 -2.53 -12.76 -50.27
CA ALA A 189 -2.22 -12.94 -51.69
C ALA A 189 -3.16 -12.21 -52.67
N GLN A 190 -2.62 -11.85 -53.84
CA GLN A 190 -3.36 -11.79 -55.10
C GLN A 190 -2.53 -12.34 -56.27
N ASP A 191 -3.14 -13.34 -56.92
CA ASP A 191 -3.03 -13.86 -58.28
C ASP A 191 -2.05 -13.21 -59.27
N ARG A 192 -1.17 -14.05 -59.85
CA ARG A 192 -1.11 -14.37 -61.30
C ARG A 192 -0.20 -15.57 -61.57
#